data_AF-E6WS44-F1
#
_entry.id   AF-E6WS44-F1
#
_cell.length_a   1.000
_cell.length_b   1.000
_cell.length_c   1.000
_cell.angle_alpha   90.00
_cell.angle_beta   90.00
_cell.angle_gamma   90.00
#
_symmetry.space_group_name_H-M   'P 1'
#
loop_
_entity.id
_entity.type
_entity.pdbx_description
1 polymer ?
#
loop_
_entity_poly.entity_id
_entity_poly.type
_entity_poly.pdbx_seq_one_letter_code
_entity_poly.pdbx_strand_id
1 'polypeptide(L)'
;MSAVVSFHNTTGLTGRQLIAASRVAKGQEAAVLDVFHAAGRPLSPSEVHARMPGRVLLTSVRRAMSNLTQAGALVKLDQVQPGPFGQPEHLWTLPGGQGELFVGRAA
;
A
#
# COMPACT_ATOMS: atom_id res chain seq x y z
N MET A 1 10.49 -5.76 17.35
CA MET A 1 10.13 -5.66 15.92
C MET A 1 9.18 -6.82 15.60
N SER A 2 7.88 -6.56 15.45
CA SER A 2 6.95 -7.60 14.99
C SER A 2 7.19 -7.89 13.51
N ALA A 3 7.36 -9.16 13.16
CA ALA A 3 7.43 -9.57 11.77
C ALA A 3 6.08 -9.29 11.09
N VAL A 4 6.03 -8.31 10.19
CA VAL A 4 4.82 -8.01 9.39
C VAL A 4 4.64 -9.15 8.38
N VAL A 5 3.50 -9.83 8.46
CA VAL A 5 3.17 -10.95 7.59
C VAL A 5 2.60 -10.43 6.27
N SER A 6 3.34 -10.59 5.17
CA SER A 6 2.88 -10.10 3.85
C SER A 6 1.66 -10.86 3.29
N PHE A 7 1.47 -12.14 3.66
CA PHE A 7 0.35 -12.97 3.20
C PHE A 7 -0.45 -13.58 4.37
N HIS A 8 -1.73 -13.20 4.47
CA HIS A 8 -2.66 -13.75 5.46
C HIS A 8 -3.25 -15.07 4.96
N ASN A 9 -2.72 -16.19 5.46
CA ASN A 9 -3.08 -17.54 5.01
C ASN A 9 -4.44 -18.01 5.56
N THR A 10 -5.53 -17.53 4.98
CA THR A 10 -6.90 -17.91 5.40
C THR A 10 -7.36 -19.24 4.80
N THR A 11 -6.63 -19.78 3.82
CA THR A 11 -7.00 -21.00 3.07
C THR A 11 -6.20 -22.23 3.49
N GLY A 12 -5.37 -22.13 4.53
CA GLY A 12 -4.58 -23.26 5.04
C GLY A 12 -3.50 -23.78 4.09
N LEU A 13 -2.93 -22.91 3.24
CA LEU A 13 -1.80 -23.30 2.37
C LEU A 13 -0.60 -23.72 3.20
N THR A 14 0.13 -24.73 2.73
CA THR A 14 1.34 -25.23 3.42
C THR A 14 2.52 -25.37 2.47
N GLY A 15 3.72 -25.53 3.04
CA GLY A 15 4.95 -25.80 2.31
C GLY A 15 5.19 -24.83 1.15
N ARG A 16 5.39 -25.38 -0.05
CA ARG A 16 5.74 -24.61 -1.25
C ARG A 16 4.66 -23.60 -1.67
N GLN A 17 3.39 -23.92 -1.46
CA GLN A 17 2.28 -23.03 -1.84
C GLN A 17 2.26 -21.77 -0.97
N LEU A 18 2.47 -21.92 0.33
CA LEU A 18 2.55 -20.80 1.26
C LEU A 18 3.75 -19.88 0.95
N ILE A 19 4.90 -20.48 0.63
CA ILE A 19 6.11 -19.73 0.23
C ILE A 19 5.85 -18.94 -1.05
N ALA A 20 5.24 -19.56 -2.06
CA ALA A 20 4.91 -18.90 -3.32
C ALA A 20 3.92 -17.74 -3.11
N ALA A 21 2.84 -17.97 -2.35
CA ALA A 21 1.86 -16.93 -2.02
C ALA A 21 2.49 -15.74 -1.28
N SER A 22 3.37 -16.03 -0.31
CA SER A 22 4.11 -15.01 0.43
C SER A 22 5.04 -14.19 -0.47
N ARG A 23 5.72 -14.83 -1.43
CA ARG A 23 6.59 -14.15 -2.40
C ARG A 23 5.78 -13.22 -3.31
N VAL A 24 4.63 -13.69 -3.80
CA VAL A 24 3.73 -12.86 -4.62
C VAL A 24 3.23 -11.66 -3.83
N ALA A 25 2.83 -11.84 -2.57
CA ALA A 25 2.38 -10.74 -1.72
C ALA A 25 3.47 -9.68 -1.50
N LYS A 26 4.72 -10.10 -1.26
CA LYS A 26 5.87 -9.17 -1.17
C LYS A 26 6.11 -8.42 -2.47
N GLY A 27 5.98 -9.08 -3.62
CA GLY A 27 6.09 -8.43 -4.93
C GLY A 27 4.99 -7.38 -5.14
N GLN A 28 3.77 -7.64 -4.65
CA GLN A 28 2.67 -6.69 -4.69
C GLN A 28 2.92 -5.48 -3.77
N GLU A 29 3.48 -5.70 -2.58
CA GLU A 29 3.89 -4.62 -1.67
C GLU A 29 4.93 -3.69 -2.32
N ALA A 30 5.96 -4.25 -2.94
CA ALA A 30 6.97 -3.46 -3.67
C ALA A 30 6.34 -2.66 -4.81
N ALA A 31 5.53 -3.30 -5.66
CA ALA A 31 4.87 -2.63 -6.78
C ALA A 31 3.91 -1.52 -6.32
N VAL A 32 3.25 -1.68 -5.17
CA VAL A 32 2.41 -0.62 -4.58
C VAL A 32 3.27 0.58 -4.17
N LEU A 33 4.41 0.36 -3.51
CA LEU A 33 5.33 1.45 -3.16
C LEU A 33 5.85 2.19 -4.39
N ASP A 34 6.22 1.47 -5.45
CA ASP A 34 6.67 2.07 -6.71
C ASP A 34 5.61 3.01 -7.30
N VAL A 35 4.33 2.62 -7.22
CA VAL A 35 3.21 3.47 -7.66
C VAL A 35 3.10 4.75 -6.83
N PHE A 36 3.25 4.66 -5.50
CA PHE A 36 3.26 5.84 -4.63
C PHE A 36 4.44 6.77 -4.90
N HIS A 37 5.64 6.22 -5.06
CA HIS A 37 6.85 6.98 -5.41
C HIS A 37 6.70 7.68 -6.76
N ALA A 38 6.18 6.98 -7.77
CA ALA A 38 5.98 7.55 -9.11
C ALA A 38 4.88 8.64 -9.13
N ALA A 39 3.83 8.50 -8.32
CA ALA A 39 2.74 9.46 -8.28
C ALA A 39 3.08 10.75 -7.52
N GLY A 40 3.90 10.67 -6.47
CA GLY A 40 4.31 11.83 -5.67
C GLY A 40 3.16 12.55 -4.96
N ARG A 41 2.00 11.90 -4.81
CA ARG A 41 0.80 12.44 -4.16
C ARG A 41 0.02 11.35 -3.43
N PRO A 42 -0.92 11.70 -2.55
CA PRO A 42 -1.82 10.71 -1.98
C PRO A 42 -2.66 10.00 -3.04
N LEU A 43 -2.90 8.70 -2.84
CA LEU A 43 -3.67 7.83 -3.74
C LEU A 43 -4.67 6.98 -2.96
N SER A 44 -5.82 6.69 -3.59
CA SER A 44 -6.75 5.66 -3.10
C SER A 44 -6.37 4.25 -3.59
N PRO A 45 -6.90 3.18 -2.97
CA PRO A 45 -6.66 1.82 -3.42
C PRO A 45 -7.07 1.56 -4.88
N SER A 46 -8.18 2.13 -5.34
CA SER A 46 -8.58 2.01 -6.74
C SER A 46 -7.64 2.75 -7.69
N GLU A 47 -7.11 3.91 -7.29
CA GLU A 47 -6.11 4.63 -8.08
C GLU A 47 -4.78 3.87 -8.19
N VAL A 48 -4.34 3.24 -7.10
CA VAL A 48 -3.16 2.38 -7.11
C VAL A 48 -3.41 1.19 -8.03
N HIS A 49 -4.56 0.51 -7.88
CA HIS A 49 -4.94 -0.64 -8.69
C HIS A 49 -4.98 -0.33 -10.19
N ALA A 50 -5.49 0.83 -10.58
CA ALA A 50 -5.53 1.28 -11.98
C ALA A 50 -4.14 1.48 -12.60
N ARG A 51 -3.09 1.67 -11.78
CA ARG A 51 -1.70 1.84 -12.22
C ARG A 51 -0.89 0.54 -12.17
N MET A 52 -1.45 -0.53 -11.61
CA MET A 52 -0.79 -1.84 -11.57
C MET A 52 -0.93 -2.58 -12.90
N PRO A 53 -0.01 -3.50 -13.21
CA PRO A 53 -0.15 -4.37 -14.38
C PRO A 53 -1.45 -5.18 -14.32
N GLY A 54 -2.03 -5.45 -15.49
CA GLY A 54 -3.24 -6.27 -15.61
C GLY A 54 -3.06 -7.62 -14.91
N ARG A 55 -4.12 -8.10 -14.23
CA ARG A 55 -4.22 -9.34 -13.40
C ARG A 55 -3.97 -9.19 -11.90
N VAL A 56 -3.62 -8.02 -11.37
CA VAL A 56 -3.62 -7.81 -9.92
C VAL A 56 -5.06 -7.58 -9.44
N LEU A 57 -5.50 -8.29 -8.40
CA LEU A 57 -6.82 -8.09 -7.79
C LEU A 57 -6.80 -6.87 -6.86
N LEU A 58 -7.87 -6.06 -6.87
CA LEU A 58 -8.02 -4.91 -5.97
C LEU A 58 -7.90 -5.31 -4.48
N THR A 59 -8.38 -6.50 -4.12
CA THR A 59 -8.24 -7.05 -2.75
C THR A 59 -6.78 -7.31 -2.36
N SER A 60 -5.93 -7.66 -3.32
CA SER A 60 -4.48 -7.80 -3.10
C SER A 60 -3.82 -6.44 -2.90
N VAL A 61 -4.25 -5.41 -3.64
CA VAL A 61 -3.78 -4.02 -3.45
C VAL A 61 -4.13 -3.52 -2.05
N ARG A 62 -5.39 -3.68 -1.64
CA ARG A 62 -5.83 -3.28 -0.29
C ARG A 62 -5.04 -4.00 0.81
N ARG A 63 -4.79 -5.31 0.67
CA ARG A 63 -3.95 -6.07 1.61
C ARG A 63 -2.53 -5.50 1.67
N ALA A 64 -1.90 -5.30 0.52
CA ALA A 64 -0.55 -4.75 0.45
C ALA A 64 -0.47 -3.37 1.11
N MET A 65 -1.43 -2.47 0.82
CA MET A 65 -1.51 -1.16 1.46
C MET A 65 -1.67 -1.24 2.98
N SER A 66 -2.52 -2.15 3.49
CA SER A 66 -2.65 -2.38 4.94
C SER A 66 -1.35 -2.87 5.57
N ASN A 67 -0.67 -3.83 4.93
CA ASN A 67 0.61 -4.36 5.43
C ASN A 67 1.70 -3.27 5.43
N LEU A 68 1.79 -2.47 4.35
CA LEU A 68 2.72 -1.35 4.25
C LEU A 68 2.41 -0.26 5.29
N THR A 69 1.12 -0.04 5.60
CA THR A 69 0.72 0.87 6.68
C THR A 69 1.19 0.36 8.05
N GLN A 70 0.99 -0.94 8.33
CA GLN A 70 1.48 -1.56 9.56
C GLN A 70 3.01 -1.55 9.66
N ALA A 71 3.71 -1.63 8.53
CA ALA A 71 5.17 -1.53 8.45
C ALA A 71 5.69 -0.08 8.54
N GLY A 72 4.80 0.92 8.59
CA GLY A 72 5.17 2.35 8.59
C GLY A 72 5.69 2.86 7.25
N ALA A 73 5.54 2.10 6.17
CA ALA A 73 5.96 2.46 4.82
C ALA A 73 4.89 3.27 4.05
N LEU A 74 3.65 3.28 4.53
CA LEU A 74 2.57 4.16 4.08
C LEU A 74 1.82 4.73 5.28
N VAL A 75 1.20 5.89 5.10
CA VAL A 75 0.34 6.54 6.09
C VAL A 75 -1.06 6.66 5.53
N LYS A 76 -2.05 6.11 6.25
CA LYS A 76 -3.47 6.30 5.94
C LYS A 76 -3.89 7.71 6.35
N LEU A 77 -4.59 8.41 5.48
CA LEU A 77 -5.14 9.74 5.73
C LEU A 77 -6.63 9.66 6.08
N ASP A 78 -7.11 10.65 6.82
CA ASP A 78 -8.55 10.86 7.06
C ASP A 78 -9.28 11.39 5.84
N GLN A 79 -8.53 11.93 4.86
CA GLN A 79 -9.05 12.35 3.57
C GLN A 79 -9.63 11.16 2.80
N VAL A 80 -10.78 11.38 2.18
CA VAL A 80 -11.47 10.41 1.33
C VAL A 80 -11.79 11.02 -0.03
N GLN A 81 -11.86 10.19 -1.06
CA GLN A 81 -12.36 10.56 -2.38
C GLN A 81 -13.39 9.54 -2.89
N PRO A 82 -14.29 9.92 -3.80
CA PRO A 82 -15.19 8.96 -4.43
C PRO A 82 -14.42 7.88 -5.20
N GLY A 83 -14.66 6.61 -4.87
CA GLY A 83 -14.16 5.46 -5.61
C GLY A 83 -14.96 5.19 -6.89
N PRO A 84 -14.57 4.17 -7.67
CA PRO A 84 -15.18 3.85 -8.98
C PRO A 84 -16.70 3.60 -8.96
N PHE A 85 -17.25 3.21 -7.81
CA PHE A 85 -18.67 2.92 -7.62
C PHE A 85 -19.37 3.96 -6.72
N GLY A 86 -18.80 5.16 -6.58
CA GLY A 86 -19.34 6.25 -5.77
C GLY A 86 -19.15 6.09 -4.26
N GLN A 87 -18.63 4.95 -3.79
CA GLN A 87 -18.30 4.73 -2.38
C GLN A 87 -17.00 5.46 -2.00
N PRO A 88 -16.93 6.12 -0.83
CA PRO A 88 -15.74 6.84 -0.43
C PRO A 88 -14.57 5.90 -0.14
N GLU A 89 -13.39 6.26 -0.62
CA GLU A 89 -12.12 5.57 -0.32
C GLU A 89 -11.16 6.51 0.37
N HIS A 90 -10.55 6.04 1.46
CA HIS A 90 -9.44 6.76 2.09
C HIS A 90 -8.24 6.88 1.14
N LEU A 91 -7.43 7.89 1.41
CA LEU A 91 -6.15 8.10 0.74
C LEU A 91 -4.99 7.60 1.61
N TRP A 92 -3.91 7.21 0.94
CA TRP A 92 -2.64 6.89 1.56
C TRP A 92 -1.54 7.75 0.95
N THR A 93 -0.47 7.98 1.70
CA THR A 93 0.73 8.66 1.22
C THR A 93 1.99 7.96 1.71
N LEU A 94 3.12 8.24 1.07
CA LEU A 94 4.44 7.95 1.64
C LEU A 94 4.60 8.75 2.94
N PRO A 95 5.26 8.18 3.97
CA PRO A 95 5.64 8.93 5.16
C PRO A 95 6.44 10.17 4.74
N GLY A 96 6.12 11.33 5.31
CA GLY A 96 6.94 12.51 5.16
C GLY A 96 8.36 12.16 5.63
N GLY A 97 9.33 12.18 4.71
CA GLY A 97 10.72 12.03 5.08
C GLY A 97 11.12 13.16 6.03
N GLN A 98 12.18 12.97 6.81
CA GLN A 98 12.80 14.01 7.65
C GLN A 98 13.26 15.28 6.88
N GLY A 99 12.92 15.42 5.60
CA GLY A 99 13.22 16.57 4.74
C GLY A 99 12.30 17.78 4.92
N GLU A 100 11.18 17.68 5.64
CA GLU A 100 10.34 18.84 5.96
C GLU A 100 10.73 19.55 7.28
N LEU A 101 11.65 18.98 8.07
CA LEU A 101 12.12 19.55 9.35
C LEU A 101 12.88 20.88 9.21
N PHE A 102 13.16 21.35 7.98
CA PHE A 102 13.88 22.61 7.74
C PHE A 102 13.16 23.61 6.83
N VAL A 103 11.86 23.45 6.55
CA VAL A 103 11.11 24.51 5.88
C VAL A 103 10.61 25.52 6.91
N GLY A 104 11.40 26.57 7.10
CA GLY A 104 10.94 27.82 7.71
C GLY A 104 11.41 28.08 9.14
N ARG A 105 12.73 28.24 9.33
CA ARG A 105 13.19 29.13 10.40
C ARG A 105 12.79 30.55 9.98
N ALA A 106 11.99 31.19 10.82
CA ALA A 106 11.57 32.57 10.67
C ALA A 106 12.73 33.50 10.30
N ALA A 107 12.49 34.39 9.34
CA ALA A 107 13.18 35.66 9.16
C ALA A 107 12.14 36.67 8.69
#